data_AF-A0A6G2XRK3-F1
#
_entry.id   AF-A0A6G2XRK3-F1
#
_cell.length_a   1.000
_cell.length_b   1.000
_cell.length_c   1.000
_cell.angle_alpha   90.00
_cell.angle_beta   90.00
_cell.angle_gamma   90.00
#
_symmetry.space_group_name_H-M   'P 1'
#
loop_
_entity.id
_entity.type
_entity.pdbx_description
1 polymer ?
#
loop_
_entity_poly.entity_id
_entity_poly.type
_entity_poly.pdbx_seq_one_letter_code
_entity_poly.pdbx_strand_id
1 'polypeptide(L)'
;MVAERRPAPERTQAQYRSNLEAFVLRARRVERHSLATDRDALVKLMRGEMQVIAHANGEADFRQDLPPEEVVESAAARVRPLLLEREDCFYGKALTALQYFCRDLPNEVQWAKGFGRAWRNRVGEGPRETGYRVMVTDTTTGQSSDLDDRQLALAWIYGDVVHHDRERREVADQLGVLERYRGAVSLVAFTMVHSIALLNKLRILQREGSIRLRPEVFEEPVVVESTVWERRGRLFQAPVGTPPPCDAVTPFPDGWAPLVGGPFEADAE
;
A
#
# COMPACT_ATOMS: atom_id res chain seq x y z
N MET A 1 -18.55 -30.02 -31.20
CA MET A 1 -18.61 -30.62 -29.85
C MET A 1 -17.83 -29.72 -28.90
N VAL A 2 -18.53 -28.96 -28.08
CA VAL A 2 -17.92 -28.11 -27.05
C VAL A 2 -17.61 -29.02 -25.86
N ALA A 3 -16.33 -29.22 -25.57
CA ALA A 3 -15.91 -30.02 -24.42
C ALA A 3 -16.43 -29.37 -23.13
N GLU A 4 -17.22 -30.13 -22.39
CA GLU A 4 -17.79 -29.73 -21.10
C GLU A 4 -16.65 -29.52 -20.10
N ARG A 5 -16.57 -28.29 -19.58
CA ARG A 5 -15.43 -27.79 -18.81
C ARG A 5 -15.54 -28.24 -17.36
N ARG A 6 -14.48 -28.88 -16.85
CA ARG A 6 -14.36 -29.19 -15.41
C ARG A 6 -14.01 -27.90 -14.65
N PRO A 7 -14.84 -27.43 -13.70
CA PRO A 7 -14.45 -26.33 -12.82
C PRO A 7 -13.24 -26.72 -11.97
N ALA A 8 -12.40 -25.74 -11.63
CA ALA A 8 -11.35 -25.95 -10.63
C ALA A 8 -11.99 -26.32 -9.28
N PRO A 9 -11.27 -27.01 -8.36
CA PRO A 9 -11.81 -27.35 -7.05
C PRO A 9 -12.36 -26.11 -6.34
N GLU A 10 -13.51 -26.23 -5.67
CA GLU A 10 -14.19 -25.10 -4.99
C GLU A 10 -13.27 -24.32 -4.05
N ARG A 11 -12.36 -25.03 -3.37
CA ARG A 11 -11.33 -24.46 -2.48
C ARG A 11 -10.41 -23.46 -3.20
N THR A 12 -10.08 -23.69 -4.47
CA THR A 12 -9.23 -22.81 -5.28
C THR A 12 -9.98 -21.54 -5.68
N GLN A 13 -11.27 -21.67 -6.02
CA GLN A 13 -12.09 -20.52 -6.39
C GLN A 13 -12.36 -19.61 -5.18
N ALA A 14 -12.63 -20.19 -4.01
CA ALA A 14 -12.80 -19.45 -2.76
C ALA A 14 -11.53 -18.67 -2.39
N GLN A 15 -10.35 -19.29 -2.51
CA GLN A 15 -9.07 -18.61 -2.25
C GLN A 15 -8.84 -17.44 -3.21
N TYR A 16 -9.06 -17.62 -4.52
CA TYR A 16 -8.89 -16.53 -5.48
C TYR A 16 -9.86 -15.38 -5.23
N ARG A 17 -11.09 -15.66 -4.82
CA ARG A 17 -12.03 -14.62 -4.40
C ARG A 17 -11.53 -13.88 -3.17
N SER A 18 -11.09 -14.60 -2.14
CA SER A 18 -10.51 -14.02 -0.92
C SER A 18 -9.33 -13.10 -1.23
N ASN A 19 -8.43 -13.51 -2.13
CA ASN A 19 -7.28 -12.69 -2.53
C ASN A 19 -7.71 -11.40 -3.24
N LEU A 20 -8.70 -11.46 -4.14
CA LEU A 20 -9.24 -10.24 -4.79
C LEU A 20 -9.91 -9.32 -3.79
N GLU A 21 -10.70 -9.86 -2.86
CA GLU A 21 -11.38 -9.07 -1.83
C GLU A 21 -10.38 -8.38 -0.88
N ALA A 22 -9.39 -9.12 -0.38
CA ALA A 22 -8.30 -8.56 0.42
C ALA A 22 -7.53 -7.47 -0.34
N PHE A 23 -7.26 -7.70 -1.63
CA PHE A 23 -6.64 -6.70 -2.50
C PHE A 23 -7.50 -5.45 -2.65
N VAL A 24 -8.81 -5.59 -2.92
CA VAL A 24 -9.73 -4.45 -3.07
C VAL A 24 -9.72 -3.57 -1.83
N LEU A 25 -9.85 -4.16 -0.65
CA LEU A 25 -9.80 -3.42 0.61
C LEU A 25 -8.49 -2.66 0.78
N ARG A 26 -7.36 -3.32 0.48
CA ARG A 26 -6.06 -2.70 0.60
C ARG A 26 -5.85 -1.58 -0.42
N ALA A 27 -6.21 -1.80 -1.67
CA ALA A 27 -6.07 -0.82 -2.74
C ALA A 27 -6.98 0.39 -2.52
N ARG A 28 -8.18 0.23 -1.95
CA ARG A 28 -9.02 1.38 -1.54
C ARG A 28 -8.33 2.24 -0.48
N ARG A 29 -7.58 1.65 0.47
CA ARG A 29 -6.76 2.44 1.41
C ARG A 29 -5.67 3.25 0.72
N VAL A 30 -5.07 2.67 -0.32
CA VAL A 30 -4.04 3.33 -1.13
C VAL A 30 -4.65 4.47 -1.95
N GLU A 31 -5.79 4.25 -2.58
CA GLU A 31 -6.52 5.26 -3.35
C GLU A 31 -6.93 6.47 -2.50
N ARG A 32 -7.25 6.26 -1.22
CA ARG A 32 -7.62 7.34 -0.28
C ARG A 32 -6.43 8.08 0.33
N HIS A 33 -5.20 7.80 -0.10
CA HIS A 33 -4.01 8.48 0.40
C HIS A 33 -3.85 9.89 -0.18
N SER A 34 -3.25 10.82 0.57
CA SER A 34 -3.03 12.21 0.12
C SER A 34 -2.18 12.30 -1.15
N LEU A 35 -1.16 11.44 -1.32
CA LEU A 35 -0.39 11.38 -2.58
C LEU A 35 -1.20 10.92 -3.79
N ALA A 36 -2.36 10.28 -3.58
CA ALA A 36 -3.24 9.87 -4.67
C ALA A 36 -4.25 10.96 -5.09
N THR A 37 -4.31 12.08 -4.36
CA THR A 37 -5.24 13.19 -4.65
C THR A 37 -4.92 13.84 -6.00
N ASP A 38 -3.65 14.08 -6.30
CA ASP A 38 -3.19 14.55 -7.61
C ASP A 38 -2.57 13.38 -8.39
N ARG A 39 -3.35 12.87 -9.36
CA ARG A 39 -2.93 11.74 -10.18
C ARG A 39 -1.73 12.06 -11.06
N ASP A 40 -1.64 13.27 -11.60
CA ASP A 40 -0.57 13.64 -12.52
C ASP A 40 0.73 13.83 -11.74
N ALA A 41 0.68 14.45 -10.57
CA ALA A 41 1.81 14.50 -9.65
C ALA A 41 2.27 13.08 -9.25
N LEU A 42 1.35 12.18 -8.90
CA LEU A 42 1.69 10.79 -8.55
C LEU A 42 2.37 10.05 -9.72
N VAL A 43 1.90 10.26 -10.95
CA VAL A 43 2.51 9.66 -12.15
C VAL A 43 3.90 10.23 -12.42
N LYS A 44 4.13 11.54 -12.19
CA LYS A 44 5.47 12.14 -12.29
C LYS A 44 6.44 11.53 -11.27
N LEU A 45 6.01 11.35 -10.02
CA LEU A 45 6.79 10.67 -8.98
C LEU A 45 7.12 9.23 -9.39
N MET A 46 6.15 8.48 -9.91
CA MET A 46 6.36 7.13 -10.41
C MET A 46 7.45 7.08 -11.48
N ARG A 47 7.42 8.02 -12.44
CA ARG A 47 8.41 8.09 -13.53
C ARG A 47 9.79 8.52 -13.07
N GLY A 48 9.90 9.15 -11.91
CA GLY A 48 11.17 9.69 -11.41
C GLY A 48 11.70 10.82 -12.27
N GLU A 49 10.79 11.64 -12.84
CA GLU A 49 11.18 12.78 -13.68
C GLU A 49 12.10 13.72 -12.89
N MET A 50 13.21 14.13 -13.51
CA MET A 50 14.19 15.04 -12.94
C MET A 50 14.60 16.10 -13.94
N GLN A 51 14.95 17.28 -13.45
CA GLN A 51 15.52 18.35 -14.25
C GLN A 51 17.04 18.21 -14.25
N VAL A 52 17.64 18.30 -15.43
CA VAL A 52 19.09 18.28 -15.62
C VAL A 52 19.47 19.59 -16.30
N ILE A 53 20.31 20.38 -15.62
CA ILE A 53 20.84 21.64 -16.15
C ILE A 53 22.31 21.39 -16.46
N ALA A 54 22.64 21.23 -17.74
CA ALA A 54 24.01 21.01 -18.19
C ALA A 54 24.77 22.34 -18.33
N HIS A 55 25.99 22.37 -17.82
CA HIS A 55 26.89 23.52 -17.85
C HIS A 55 27.94 23.35 -18.95
N ALA A 56 28.47 24.47 -19.46
CA ALA A 56 29.44 24.48 -20.56
C ALA A 56 30.80 23.85 -20.20
N ASN A 57 31.12 23.74 -18.90
CA ASN A 57 32.32 23.08 -18.39
C ASN A 57 32.19 21.55 -18.29
N GLY A 58 31.04 20.98 -18.68
CA GLY A 58 30.77 19.54 -18.58
C GLY A 58 30.17 19.10 -17.24
N GLU A 59 29.90 20.03 -16.32
CA GLU A 59 29.15 19.76 -15.09
C GLU A 59 27.64 19.78 -15.36
N ALA A 60 26.84 19.22 -14.44
CA ALA A 60 25.39 19.31 -14.52
C ALA A 60 24.77 19.38 -13.13
N ASP A 61 23.74 20.22 -12.98
CA ASP A 61 22.88 20.23 -11.80
C ASP A 61 21.70 19.29 -12.02
N PHE A 62 21.42 18.49 -11.00
CA PHE A 62 20.30 17.55 -10.97
C PHE A 62 19.29 18.03 -9.91
N ARG A 63 18.07 18.31 -10.35
CA ARG A 63 16.98 18.71 -9.45
C ARG A 63 15.80 17.76 -9.56
N GLN A 64 15.37 17.28 -8.41
CA GLN A 64 14.13 16.52 -8.27
C GLN A 64 13.38 17.01 -7.02
N ASP A 65 12.13 17.42 -7.20
CA ASP A 65 11.28 17.79 -6.08
C ASP A 65 10.60 16.52 -5.53
N LEU A 66 10.86 16.22 -4.25
CA LEU A 66 10.31 15.05 -3.56
C LEU A 66 9.24 15.49 -2.54
N PRO A 67 8.21 14.69 -2.26
CA PRO A 67 7.24 15.01 -1.22
C PRO A 67 7.89 15.04 0.19
N PRO A 68 7.18 15.52 1.22
CA PRO A 68 7.59 15.35 2.61
C PRO A 68 7.72 13.87 2.98
N GLU A 69 8.75 13.52 3.75
CA GLU A 69 9.07 12.13 4.10
C GLU A 69 7.92 11.42 4.82
N GLU A 70 7.30 12.07 5.81
CA GLU A 70 6.16 11.54 6.57
C GLU A 70 4.98 11.11 5.66
N VAL A 71 4.77 11.84 4.56
CA VAL A 71 3.70 11.54 3.61
C VAL A 71 4.05 10.27 2.83
N VAL A 72 5.31 10.09 2.47
CA VAL A 72 5.80 8.90 1.76
C VAL A 72 5.89 7.69 2.68
N GLU A 73 6.25 7.86 3.95
CA GLU A 73 6.19 6.79 4.97
C GLU A 73 4.76 6.26 5.12
N SER A 74 3.81 7.18 5.22
CA SER A 74 2.38 6.88 5.28
C SER A 74 1.90 6.11 4.04
N ALA A 75 2.38 6.48 2.85
CA ALA A 75 2.11 5.76 1.61
C ALA A 75 2.80 4.38 1.57
N ALA A 76 4.07 4.30 1.96
CA ALA A 76 4.87 3.08 2.02
C ALA A 76 4.21 2.04 2.93
N ALA A 77 3.76 2.47 4.11
CA ALA A 77 3.01 1.64 5.03
C ALA A 77 1.75 1.06 4.37
N ARG A 78 1.00 1.87 3.59
CA ARG A 78 -0.20 1.44 2.85
C ARG A 78 0.12 0.46 1.72
N VAL A 79 1.19 0.66 0.96
CA VAL A 79 1.49 -0.22 -0.18
C VAL A 79 2.23 -1.50 0.19
N ARG A 80 2.93 -1.53 1.32
CA ARG A 80 3.81 -2.65 1.72
C ARG A 80 3.15 -4.04 1.63
N PRO A 81 1.92 -4.28 2.11
CA PRO A 81 1.30 -5.60 1.98
C PRO A 81 1.08 -6.06 0.53
N LEU A 82 0.99 -5.12 -0.42
CA LEU A 82 0.87 -5.43 -1.84
C LEU A 82 2.19 -5.95 -2.43
N LEU A 83 3.33 -5.71 -1.75
CA LEU A 83 4.68 -6.13 -2.16
C LEU A 83 5.09 -7.49 -1.60
N LEU A 84 4.40 -8.00 -0.57
CA LEU A 84 4.83 -9.17 0.19
C LEU A 84 4.02 -10.42 -0.20
N GLU A 85 4.67 -11.42 -0.78
CA GLU A 85 4.00 -12.64 -1.29
C GLU A 85 3.17 -13.40 -0.25
N ARG A 86 3.57 -13.34 1.03
CA ARG A 86 2.86 -14.00 2.12
C ARG A 86 1.49 -13.38 2.41
N GLU A 87 1.28 -12.10 2.09
CA GLU A 87 0.04 -11.39 2.38
C GLU A 87 -1.06 -11.80 1.40
N ASP A 88 -2.30 -11.89 1.85
CA ASP A 88 -3.43 -12.28 0.97
C ASP A 88 -3.71 -11.25 -0.12
N CYS A 89 -3.45 -9.97 0.20
CA CYS A 89 -3.60 -8.85 -0.72
C CYS A 89 -2.39 -8.64 -1.65
N PHE A 90 -1.41 -9.56 -1.68
CA PHE A 90 -0.26 -9.45 -2.57
C PHE A 90 -0.68 -9.21 -4.02
N TYR A 91 -0.07 -8.22 -4.67
CA TYR A 91 -0.44 -7.81 -6.03
C TYR A 91 -0.39 -8.97 -7.04
N GLY A 92 0.63 -9.84 -6.92
CA GLY A 92 0.75 -11.03 -7.77
C GLY A 92 -0.38 -12.04 -7.56
N LYS A 93 -0.85 -12.25 -6.32
CA LYS A 93 -2.01 -13.10 -6.03
C LYS A 93 -3.28 -12.53 -6.65
N ALA A 94 -3.47 -11.21 -6.58
CA ALA A 94 -4.62 -10.53 -7.17
C ALA A 94 -4.64 -10.67 -8.71
N LEU A 95 -3.50 -10.47 -9.38
CA LEU A 95 -3.40 -10.67 -10.85
C LEU A 95 -3.63 -12.11 -11.27
N THR A 96 -3.18 -13.09 -10.49
CA THR A 96 -3.44 -14.51 -10.76
C THR A 96 -4.92 -14.83 -10.62
N ALA A 97 -5.56 -14.34 -9.56
CA ALA A 97 -7.00 -14.50 -9.35
C ALA A 97 -7.83 -13.82 -10.46
N LEU A 98 -7.43 -12.62 -10.89
CA LEU A 98 -8.04 -11.92 -12.02
C LEU A 98 -7.99 -12.76 -13.30
N GLN A 99 -6.81 -13.28 -13.66
CA GLN A 99 -6.65 -14.15 -14.83
C GLN A 99 -7.50 -15.41 -14.73
N TYR A 100 -7.67 -15.97 -13.53
CA TYR A 100 -8.52 -17.14 -13.32
C TYR A 100 -10.00 -16.85 -13.60
N PHE A 101 -10.55 -15.74 -13.08
CA PHE A 101 -11.96 -15.39 -13.29
C PHE A 101 -12.23 -14.89 -14.71
N CYS A 102 -11.27 -14.18 -15.31
CA CYS A 102 -11.38 -13.63 -16.67
C CYS A 102 -10.76 -14.53 -17.75
N ARG A 103 -10.51 -15.82 -17.49
CA ARG A 103 -9.83 -16.74 -18.42
C ARG A 103 -10.50 -16.85 -19.80
N ASP A 104 -11.78 -16.55 -19.87
CA ASP A 104 -12.60 -16.56 -21.09
C ASP A 104 -12.72 -15.19 -21.77
N LEU A 105 -12.04 -14.18 -21.24
CA LEU A 105 -12.00 -12.82 -21.73
C LEU A 105 -10.55 -12.51 -22.16
N PRO A 106 -10.15 -12.78 -23.42
CA PRO A 106 -8.75 -12.71 -23.84
C PRO A 106 -8.11 -11.33 -23.60
N ASN A 107 -8.85 -10.25 -23.84
CA ASN A 107 -8.38 -8.89 -23.60
C ASN A 107 -8.03 -8.66 -22.14
N GLU A 108 -8.79 -9.24 -21.21
CA GLU A 108 -8.59 -9.12 -19.77
C GLU A 108 -7.39 -9.89 -19.28
N VAL A 109 -7.20 -11.10 -19.82
CA VAL A 109 -6.00 -11.90 -19.56
C VAL A 109 -4.75 -11.19 -20.09
N GLN A 110 -4.81 -10.62 -21.30
CA GLN A 110 -3.68 -9.88 -21.87
C GLN A 110 -3.36 -8.62 -21.07
N TRP A 111 -4.38 -7.87 -20.66
CA TRP A 111 -4.23 -6.71 -19.79
C TRP A 111 -3.54 -7.10 -18.47
N ALA A 112 -4.01 -8.15 -17.80
CA ALA A 112 -3.46 -8.63 -16.54
C ALA A 112 -2.00 -9.13 -16.69
N LYS A 113 -1.68 -9.81 -17.80
CA LYS A 113 -0.31 -10.23 -18.13
C LYS A 113 0.62 -9.05 -18.37
N GLY A 114 0.15 -8.02 -19.09
CA GLY A 114 0.89 -6.78 -19.32
C GLY A 114 1.23 -6.06 -18.02
N PHE A 115 0.21 -5.83 -17.18
CA PHE A 115 0.39 -5.24 -15.84
C PHE A 115 1.29 -6.09 -14.93
N GLY A 116 1.16 -7.42 -15.00
CA GLY A 116 2.03 -8.33 -14.25
C GLY A 116 3.49 -8.29 -14.70
N ARG A 117 3.75 -8.08 -15.99
CA ARG A 117 5.11 -7.90 -16.52
C ARG A 117 5.71 -6.57 -16.04
N ALA A 118 4.98 -5.47 -16.17
CA ALA A 118 5.41 -4.17 -15.68
C ALA A 118 5.73 -4.22 -14.17
N TRP A 119 4.85 -4.85 -13.39
CA TRP A 119 5.06 -5.07 -11.96
C TRP A 119 6.32 -5.88 -11.67
N ARG A 120 6.51 -7.04 -12.30
CA ARG A 120 7.70 -7.87 -12.07
C ARG A 120 8.99 -7.16 -12.50
N ASN A 121 8.97 -6.39 -13.58
CA ASN A 121 10.14 -5.62 -14.00
C ASN A 121 10.56 -4.58 -12.95
N ARG A 122 9.61 -4.01 -12.19
CA ARG A 122 9.91 -3.02 -11.15
C ARG A 122 10.16 -3.63 -9.77
N VAL A 123 9.35 -4.62 -9.38
CA VAL A 123 9.24 -5.17 -8.01
C VAL A 123 9.79 -6.60 -7.90
N GLY A 124 10.01 -7.33 -8.99
CA GLY A 124 10.58 -8.68 -8.98
C GLY A 124 12.08 -8.72 -8.67
N GLU A 125 12.55 -9.84 -8.11
CA GLU A 125 13.98 -10.12 -7.94
C GLU A 125 14.57 -10.62 -9.27
N GLY A 126 15.72 -10.09 -9.68
CA GLY A 126 16.44 -10.50 -10.90
C GLY A 126 16.87 -9.33 -11.80
N PRO A 127 17.54 -9.65 -12.94
CA PRO A 127 17.98 -8.65 -13.91
C PRO A 127 16.79 -7.87 -14.46
N ARG A 128 16.89 -6.53 -14.43
CA ARG A 128 15.82 -5.63 -14.86
C ARG A 128 16.40 -4.37 -15.50
N GLU A 129 15.56 -3.67 -16.24
CA GLU A 129 15.82 -2.29 -16.61
C GLU A 129 15.78 -1.43 -15.32
N THR A 130 16.89 -0.78 -15.02
CA THR A 130 17.03 0.15 -13.88
C THR A 130 16.63 1.54 -14.33
N GLY A 131 15.82 2.25 -13.52
CA GLY A 131 15.46 3.64 -13.84
C GLY A 131 16.68 4.54 -13.80
N TYR A 132 17.51 4.34 -12.77
CA TYR A 132 18.85 4.90 -12.68
C TYR A 132 19.73 3.99 -11.81
N ARG A 133 21.04 4.24 -11.87
CA ARG A 133 22.08 3.56 -11.10
C ARG A 133 23.03 4.62 -10.56
N VAL A 134 23.41 4.49 -9.30
CA VAL A 134 24.32 5.41 -8.62
C VAL A 134 25.59 4.66 -8.29
N MET A 135 26.71 5.20 -8.76
CA MET A 135 28.04 4.69 -8.48
C MET A 135 28.83 5.78 -7.78
N VAL A 136 29.32 5.50 -6.58
CA VAL A 136 30.15 6.43 -5.80
C VAL A 136 31.41 5.69 -5.38
N THR A 137 32.55 6.35 -5.53
CA THR A 137 33.83 5.86 -5.02
C THR A 137 34.42 6.92 -4.11
N ASP A 138 34.68 6.56 -2.87
CA ASP A 138 35.48 7.37 -1.95
C ASP A 138 36.93 7.35 -2.44
N THR A 139 37.43 8.51 -2.86
CA THR A 139 38.79 8.67 -3.40
C THR A 139 39.89 8.58 -2.34
N THR A 140 39.54 8.66 -1.05
CA THR A 140 40.46 8.54 0.08
C THR A 140 40.56 7.10 0.56
N THR A 141 39.43 6.42 0.73
CA THR A 141 39.40 5.03 1.24
C THR A 141 39.41 3.97 0.13
N GLY A 142 39.08 4.36 -1.11
CA GLY A 142 38.94 3.45 -2.24
C GLY A 142 37.67 2.60 -2.21
N GLN A 143 36.78 2.82 -1.24
CA GLN A 143 35.51 2.09 -1.16
C GLN A 143 34.55 2.56 -2.25
N SER A 144 33.87 1.63 -2.90
CA SER A 144 32.87 1.92 -3.94
C SER A 144 31.51 1.33 -3.59
N SER A 145 30.45 2.10 -3.85
CA SER A 145 29.07 1.66 -3.83
C SER A 145 28.49 1.72 -5.24
N ASP A 146 27.65 0.75 -5.55
CA ASP A 146 27.03 0.61 -6.85
C ASP A 146 25.63 0.03 -6.69
N LEU A 147 24.64 0.93 -6.71
CA LEU A 147 23.26 0.59 -6.41
C LEU A 147 22.29 1.07 -7.48
N ASP A 148 21.32 0.22 -7.75
CA ASP A 148 20.17 0.58 -8.55
C ASP A 148 19.04 1.22 -7.72
N ASP A 149 18.09 1.82 -8.42
CA ASP A 149 16.97 2.54 -7.82
C ASP A 149 16.04 1.68 -6.93
N ARG A 150 16.00 0.36 -7.13
CA ARG A 150 15.23 -0.58 -6.28
C ARG A 150 16.00 -0.89 -5.01
N GLN A 151 17.30 -1.14 -5.09
CA GLN A 151 18.14 -1.39 -3.92
C GLN A 151 18.06 -0.18 -2.96
N LEU A 152 18.15 1.03 -3.51
CA LEU A 152 17.93 2.28 -2.79
C LEU A 152 16.55 2.33 -2.13
N ALA A 153 15.49 2.03 -2.90
CA ALA A 153 14.12 2.02 -2.38
C ALA A 153 13.91 1.01 -1.24
N LEU A 154 14.44 -0.20 -1.39
CA LEU A 154 14.31 -1.26 -0.38
C LEU A 154 15.12 -0.97 0.87
N ALA A 155 16.29 -0.33 0.72
CA ALA A 155 17.10 0.13 1.84
C ALA A 155 16.34 1.19 2.67
N TRP A 156 15.61 2.12 2.04
CA TRP A 156 14.76 3.04 2.80
C TRP A 156 13.52 2.37 3.40
N ILE A 157 12.73 1.65 2.58
CA ILE A 157 11.47 1.03 3.04
C ILE A 157 11.71 0.05 4.19
N TYR A 158 12.73 -0.81 4.09
CA TYR A 158 12.97 -1.87 5.08
C TYR A 158 14.09 -1.54 6.07
N GLY A 159 15.09 -0.76 5.66
CA GLY A 159 16.24 -0.39 6.50
C GLY A 159 15.99 0.87 7.34
N ASP A 160 15.39 1.92 6.78
CA ASP A 160 15.15 3.17 7.52
C ASP A 160 13.80 3.18 8.26
N VAL A 161 12.72 2.77 7.59
CA VAL A 161 11.34 2.98 8.12
C VAL A 161 10.77 1.79 8.88
N VAL A 162 10.91 0.58 8.37
CA VAL A 162 10.08 -0.55 8.82
C VAL A 162 10.76 -1.53 9.77
N HIS A 163 11.91 -2.08 9.39
CA HIS A 163 12.51 -3.22 10.12
C HIS A 163 13.85 -2.89 10.77
N HIS A 164 14.36 -1.66 10.60
CA HIS A 164 15.74 -1.32 10.93
C HIS A 164 16.72 -2.40 10.39
N ASP A 165 16.44 -2.90 9.18
CA ASP A 165 17.22 -3.96 8.53
C ASP A 165 18.62 -3.41 8.22
N ARG A 166 19.54 -3.72 9.13
CA ARG A 166 20.90 -3.17 9.15
C ARG A 166 21.68 -3.57 7.91
N GLU A 167 21.48 -4.79 7.40
CA GLU A 167 22.21 -5.30 6.24
C GLU A 167 21.79 -4.55 4.96
N ARG A 168 20.48 -4.31 4.78
CA ARG A 168 19.98 -3.51 3.65
C ARG A 168 20.36 -2.04 3.73
N ARG A 169 20.49 -1.51 4.95
CA ARG A 169 20.93 -0.13 5.20
C ARG A 169 22.43 0.04 4.91
N GLU A 170 23.27 -0.86 5.43
CA GLU A 170 24.74 -0.80 5.31
C GLU A 170 25.19 -0.78 3.84
N VAL A 171 24.50 -1.53 2.97
CA VAL A 171 24.76 -1.55 1.52
C VAL A 171 24.61 -0.16 0.87
N ALA A 172 23.81 0.73 1.45
CA ALA A 172 23.48 2.05 0.90
C ALA A 172 23.91 3.21 1.82
N ASP A 173 24.75 2.96 2.83
CA ASP A 173 25.14 3.99 3.79
C ASP A 173 26.02 5.10 3.18
N GLN A 174 26.86 4.75 2.20
CA GLN A 174 27.71 5.73 1.51
C GLN A 174 26.93 6.78 0.71
N LEU A 175 25.66 6.50 0.36
CA LEU A 175 24.81 7.41 -0.43
C LEU A 175 23.89 8.27 0.44
N GLY A 176 23.81 7.99 1.75
CA GLY A 176 22.99 8.73 2.70
C GLY A 176 21.48 8.48 2.56
N VAL A 177 20.71 9.00 3.53
CA VAL A 177 19.26 8.79 3.62
C VAL A 177 18.49 9.40 2.44
N LEU A 178 18.93 10.56 1.93
CA LEU A 178 18.23 11.26 0.85
C LEU A 178 18.19 10.45 -0.44
N GLU A 179 19.28 9.77 -0.80
CA GLU A 179 19.34 8.98 -2.03
C GLU A 179 18.49 7.71 -1.93
N ARG A 180 18.47 7.07 -0.75
CA ARG A 180 17.58 5.94 -0.47
C ARG A 180 16.11 6.36 -0.54
N TYR A 181 15.79 7.50 0.08
CA TYR A 181 14.48 8.12 0.04
C TYR A 181 14.03 8.42 -1.41
N ARG A 182 14.92 9.00 -2.23
CA ARG A 182 14.67 9.29 -3.65
C ARG A 182 14.29 8.02 -4.42
N GLY A 183 14.99 6.91 -4.22
CA GLY A 183 14.63 5.60 -4.77
C GLY A 183 13.25 5.13 -4.31
N ALA A 184 12.96 5.26 -3.02
CA ALA A 184 11.70 4.82 -2.43
C ALA A 184 10.48 5.58 -2.97
N VAL A 185 10.59 6.89 -3.17
CA VAL A 185 9.50 7.73 -3.70
C VAL A 185 8.95 7.16 -5.01
N SER A 186 9.82 6.86 -5.97
CA SER A 186 9.41 6.31 -7.27
C SER A 186 8.76 4.92 -7.13
N LEU A 187 9.33 4.04 -6.30
CA LEU A 187 8.78 2.69 -6.09
C LEU A 187 7.42 2.73 -5.41
N VAL A 188 7.26 3.55 -4.36
CA VAL A 188 5.99 3.74 -3.65
C VAL A 188 4.94 4.29 -4.61
N ALA A 189 5.26 5.36 -5.35
CA ALA A 189 4.36 5.95 -6.34
C ALA A 189 3.97 4.94 -7.43
N PHE A 190 4.92 4.15 -7.94
CA PHE A 190 4.66 3.06 -8.88
C PHE A 190 3.64 2.06 -8.33
N THR A 191 3.84 1.60 -7.10
CA THR A 191 2.92 0.64 -6.47
C THR A 191 1.54 1.25 -6.26
N MET A 192 1.46 2.52 -5.86
CA MET A 192 0.19 3.23 -5.73
C MET A 192 -0.56 3.26 -7.07
N VAL A 193 0.08 3.75 -8.14
CA VAL A 193 -0.53 3.83 -9.48
C VAL A 193 -1.01 2.47 -9.97
N HIS A 194 -0.19 1.42 -9.85
CA HIS A 194 -0.56 0.08 -10.30
C HIS A 194 -1.70 -0.52 -9.46
N SER A 195 -1.69 -0.30 -8.15
CA SER A 195 -2.75 -0.79 -7.27
C SER A 195 -4.10 -0.11 -7.56
N ILE A 196 -4.10 1.20 -7.79
CA ILE A 196 -5.30 1.97 -8.13
C ILE A 196 -5.81 1.58 -9.52
N ALA A 197 -4.92 1.38 -10.49
CA ALA A 197 -5.28 0.90 -11.82
C ALA A 197 -5.96 -0.47 -11.77
N LEU A 198 -5.40 -1.42 -11.01
CA LEU A 198 -6.01 -2.73 -10.80
C LEU A 198 -7.34 -2.65 -10.05
N LEU A 199 -7.44 -1.82 -9.01
CA LEU A 199 -8.71 -1.58 -8.31
C LEU A 199 -9.80 -1.07 -9.26
N ASN A 200 -9.49 -0.09 -10.10
CA ASN A 200 -10.42 0.44 -11.09
C ASN A 200 -10.83 -0.62 -12.12
N LYS A 201 -9.90 -1.50 -12.49
CA LYS A 201 -10.21 -2.62 -13.36
C LYS A 201 -11.17 -3.62 -12.71
N LEU A 202 -10.95 -3.95 -11.43
CA LEU A 202 -11.85 -4.83 -10.67
C LEU A 202 -13.25 -4.21 -10.52
N ARG A 203 -13.35 -2.89 -10.29
CA ARG A 203 -14.64 -2.18 -10.27
C ARG A 203 -15.40 -2.31 -11.59
N ILE A 204 -14.72 -2.16 -12.73
CA ILE A 204 -15.31 -2.33 -14.06
C ILE A 204 -15.84 -3.76 -14.22
N LEU A 205 -15.00 -4.76 -13.96
CA LEU A 205 -15.35 -6.17 -14.12
C LEU A 205 -16.48 -6.61 -13.18
N GLN A 206 -16.55 -6.06 -11.97
CA GLN A 206 -17.65 -6.28 -11.03
C GLN A 206 -18.97 -5.72 -11.59
N ARG A 207 -18.96 -4.49 -12.12
CA ARG A 207 -20.16 -3.87 -12.74
C ARG A 207 -20.63 -4.63 -13.97
N GLU A 208 -19.71 -5.18 -14.75
CA GLU A 208 -20.00 -6.01 -15.92
C GLU A 208 -20.42 -7.44 -15.55
N GLY A 209 -20.34 -7.83 -14.27
CA GLY A 209 -20.65 -9.19 -13.81
C GLY A 209 -19.60 -10.25 -14.19
N SER A 210 -18.46 -9.83 -14.75
CA SER A 210 -17.34 -10.70 -15.15
C SER A 210 -16.58 -11.29 -13.95
N ILE A 211 -16.61 -10.59 -12.82
CA ILE A 211 -16.23 -11.12 -11.51
C ILE A 211 -17.39 -10.92 -10.53
N ARG A 212 -17.43 -11.74 -9.47
CA ARG A 212 -18.44 -11.65 -8.41
C ARG A 212 -17.76 -11.66 -7.06
N LEU A 213 -17.43 -10.47 -6.57
CA LEU A 213 -16.95 -10.23 -5.21
C LEU A 213 -18.11 -9.74 -4.33
N ARG A 214 -17.95 -9.87 -3.01
CA ARG A 214 -18.85 -9.28 -2.02
C ARG A 214 -18.99 -7.76 -2.23
N PRO A 215 -20.20 -7.19 -2.39
CA PRO A 215 -20.39 -5.75 -2.56
C PRO A 215 -19.75 -4.92 -1.44
N GLU A 216 -19.80 -5.45 -0.21
CA GLU A 216 -19.33 -4.77 1.00
C GLU A 216 -17.84 -4.38 0.89
N VAL A 217 -17.02 -5.16 0.16
CA VAL A 217 -15.59 -4.84 0.00
C VAL A 217 -15.35 -3.55 -0.78
N PHE A 218 -16.33 -3.09 -1.58
CA PHE A 218 -16.27 -1.82 -2.30
C PHE A 218 -16.89 -0.66 -1.54
N GLU A 219 -17.64 -0.94 -0.46
CA GLU A 219 -18.45 0.04 0.25
C GLU A 219 -17.91 0.33 1.65
N GLU A 220 -17.39 -0.68 2.36
CA GLU A 220 -16.98 -0.53 3.75
C GLU A 220 -15.94 0.57 3.94
N PRO A 221 -15.99 1.36 5.03
CA PRO A 221 -14.99 2.38 5.30
C PRO A 221 -13.59 1.77 5.48
N VAL A 222 -12.62 2.25 4.69
CA VAL A 222 -11.23 1.78 4.76
C VAL A 222 -10.27 2.81 5.37
N VAL A 223 -10.75 4.03 5.57
CA VAL A 223 -10.03 5.12 6.24
C VAL A 223 -10.95 5.77 7.26
N VAL A 224 -10.34 6.41 8.27
CA VAL A 224 -11.07 7.25 9.22
C VAL A 224 -11.38 8.57 8.51
N GLU A 225 -12.66 8.91 8.39
CA GLU A 225 -13.11 10.15 7.72
C GLU A 225 -13.28 11.32 8.70
N SER A 226 -13.51 11.02 9.98
CA SER A 226 -13.60 12.01 11.06
C SER A 226 -12.67 11.60 12.19
N THR A 227 -11.88 12.56 12.66
CA THR A 227 -11.04 12.42 13.87
C THR A 227 -11.81 12.76 15.14
N VAL A 228 -13.08 13.14 15.02
CA VAL A 228 -13.98 13.37 16.15
C VAL A 228 -14.64 12.03 16.52
N TRP A 229 -14.38 11.57 17.74
CA TRP A 229 -15.01 10.36 18.28
C TRP A 229 -16.12 10.75 19.25
N GLU A 230 -17.36 10.63 18.80
CA GLU A 230 -18.55 10.91 19.61
C GLU A 230 -19.39 9.64 19.77
N ARG A 231 -19.66 9.29 21.02
CA ARG A 231 -20.58 8.20 21.38
C ARG A 231 -21.41 8.62 22.57
N ARG A 232 -22.73 8.48 22.45
CA ARG A 232 -23.63 8.56 23.60
C ARG A 232 -23.54 7.25 24.37
N GLY A 233 -23.04 7.31 25.60
CA GLY A 233 -22.91 6.16 26.50
C GLY A 233 -23.56 6.41 27.85
N ARG A 234 -23.69 5.35 28.65
CA ARG A 234 -24.03 5.43 30.07
C ARG A 234 -22.77 5.13 30.87
N LEU A 235 -22.45 5.99 31.83
CA LEU A 235 -21.34 5.80 32.75
C LEU A 235 -21.88 5.24 34.07
N PHE A 236 -21.16 4.28 34.64
CA PHE A 236 -21.46 3.69 35.94
C PHE A 236 -20.18 3.68 36.78
N GLN A 237 -20.33 3.80 38.09
CA GLN A 237 -19.24 3.78 39.06
C GLN A 237 -19.57 2.89 40.25
N ALA A 238 -18.55 2.34 40.91
CA ALA A 238 -18.67 1.54 42.13
C ALA A 238 -17.48 1.80 43.07
N PRO A 239 -17.61 1.53 44.38
CA PRO A 239 -16.49 1.56 45.31
C PRO A 239 -15.31 0.68 44.88
N VAL A 240 -14.10 1.06 45.29
CA VAL A 240 -12.89 0.26 45.05
C VAL A 240 -13.03 -1.09 45.74
N GLY A 241 -12.81 -2.18 44.99
CA GLY A 241 -12.97 -3.55 45.47
C GLY A 241 -14.30 -4.21 45.06
N THR A 242 -15.26 -3.45 44.53
CA THR A 242 -16.47 -4.04 43.91
C THR A 242 -16.10 -4.77 42.62
N PRO A 243 -16.52 -6.04 42.42
CA PRO A 243 -16.25 -6.77 41.18
C PRO A 243 -16.82 -6.06 39.95
N PRO A 244 -16.10 -6.04 38.81
CA PRO A 244 -16.62 -5.51 37.56
C PRO A 244 -17.76 -6.38 37.01
N PRO A 245 -18.67 -5.82 36.20
CA PRO A 245 -19.65 -6.61 35.47
C PRO A 245 -18.94 -7.59 34.52
N CYS A 246 -19.51 -8.77 34.32
CA CYS A 246 -18.94 -9.81 33.47
C CYS A 246 -18.94 -9.43 31.98
N ASP A 247 -19.94 -8.66 31.55
CA ASP A 247 -20.09 -8.13 30.20
C ASP A 247 -20.98 -6.88 30.18
N ALA A 248 -21.19 -6.30 29.00
CA ALA A 248 -21.95 -5.07 28.83
C ALA A 248 -23.49 -5.24 28.84
N VAL A 249 -24.00 -6.49 28.86
CA VAL A 249 -25.44 -6.79 28.77
C VAL A 249 -26.02 -7.34 30.05
N THR A 250 -25.18 -7.92 30.90
CA THR A 250 -25.54 -8.42 32.22
C THR A 250 -25.83 -7.23 33.15
N PRO A 251 -26.89 -7.29 33.97
CA PRO A 251 -27.12 -6.29 35.00
C PRO A 251 -25.87 -6.08 35.86
N PHE A 252 -25.58 -4.83 36.19
CA PHE A 252 -24.41 -4.53 37.00
C PHE A 252 -24.53 -5.18 38.39
N PRO A 253 -23.42 -5.70 38.94
CA PRO A 253 -23.39 -6.21 40.32
C PRO A 253 -23.80 -5.16 41.34
N ASP A 254 -24.19 -5.62 42.52
CA ASP A 254 -24.49 -4.72 43.65
C ASP A 254 -23.30 -3.79 43.94
N GLY A 255 -23.60 -2.50 44.16
CA GLY A 255 -22.60 -1.46 44.42
C GLY A 255 -22.26 -0.60 43.21
N TRP A 256 -22.69 -0.96 42.00
CA TRP A 256 -22.61 -0.11 40.82
C TRP A 256 -23.81 0.84 40.73
N ALA A 257 -23.54 2.11 40.50
CA ALA A 257 -24.56 3.14 40.32
C ALA A 257 -24.26 3.96 39.05
N PRO A 258 -25.29 4.47 38.35
CA PRO A 258 -25.08 5.38 37.24
C PRO A 258 -24.35 6.62 37.73
N LEU A 259 -23.32 7.03 37.00
CA LEU A 259 -22.67 8.31 37.20
C LEU A 259 -23.58 9.39 36.60
N VAL A 260 -24.38 10.04 37.43
CA VAL A 260 -25.30 11.11 37.03
C VAL A 260 -24.68 12.46 37.40
N GLY A 261 -24.28 13.25 36.41
CA GLY A 261 -23.85 14.64 36.60
C GLY A 261 -22.51 15.02 35.95
N GLY A 262 -22.55 15.99 35.03
CA GLY A 262 -21.40 16.66 34.40
C GLY A 262 -21.79 17.22 33.03
N PRO A 263 -21.51 18.50 32.69
CA PRO A 263 -22.06 19.15 31.51
C PRO A 263 -21.37 18.62 30.24
N PHE A 264 -22.17 18.11 29.31
CA PHE A 264 -21.93 18.40 27.91
C PHE A 264 -23.03 19.38 27.53
N GLU A 265 -22.75 20.68 27.69
CA GLU A 265 -23.49 21.68 26.92
C GLU A 265 -23.25 21.32 25.46
N ALA A 266 -24.29 20.80 24.82
CA ALA A 266 -24.33 20.72 23.38
C ALA A 266 -24.43 22.17 22.91
N ASP A 267 -23.30 22.74 22.49
CA ASP A 267 -23.34 23.95 21.68
C ASP A 267 -24.15 23.61 20.43
N ALA A 268 -25.34 24.19 20.38
CA ALA A 268 -26.17 24.22 19.20
C ALA A 268 -25.64 25.32 18.28
N GLU A 269 -25.10 24.93 17.13
CA GLU A 269 -25.18 25.69 15.88
C GLU A 269 -25.61 24.75 14.74
#